data_AF-A0A3B9HBY7-F1
#
_entry.id   AF-A0A3B9HBY7-F1
#
_cell.length_a   1.000
_cell.length_b   1.000
_cell.length_c   1.000
_cell.angle_alpha   90.00
_cell.angle_beta   90.00
_cell.angle_gamma   90.00
#
_symmetry.space_group_name_H-M   'P 1'
#
loop_
_entity.id
_entity.type
_entity.pdbx_description
1 polymer ?
#
loop_
_entity_poly.entity_id
_entity_poly.type
_entity_poly.pdbx_seq_one_letter_code
_entity_poly.pdbx_strand_id
1 'polypeptide(L)'
;VAITSLAFVVFPSCENSEVYKAEEAQQLSFYPSSKPCTRWWWFATDINEEDIKHQLDWAKEHNFGGVEVAWVYPLYRYQRMYARSYGRNYQKDTSAQEWLSPEWSEIVAFTKAYSDSIGLSCDFTFGSAWPVAGSNITEEHTSKIYGDSMFRQTLTFAWCWPDTQMVINHLDSNAFRLFSEPVGNALQEALKGSKSALFTDSWEIKLNATNKIWTPGFDTVFLNKFGYDIIPYMEAGLDSFPDVRYDYMLLLDEYVTDGFYKPYVR
;
A
#
# COMPACT_ATOMS: atom_id res chain seq x y z
N VAL A 1 35.17 73.89 36.05
CA VAL A 1 36.03 73.65 34.87
C VAL A 1 36.71 72.32 35.13
N ALA A 2 36.50 71.20 34.43
CA ALA A 2 35.95 70.95 33.10
C ALA A 2 34.94 69.78 33.13
N ILE A 3 33.93 69.85 32.26
CA ILE A 3 32.93 68.81 32.03
C ILE A 3 33.50 67.89 30.93
N THR A 4 33.64 66.61 31.21
CA THR A 4 34.09 65.59 30.25
C THR A 4 32.91 65.19 29.37
N SER A 5 32.90 65.63 28.12
CA SER A 5 31.91 65.23 27.12
C SER A 5 32.21 63.82 26.61
N LEU A 6 31.32 62.87 26.90
CA LEU A 6 31.30 61.55 26.25
C LEU A 6 30.62 61.70 24.89
N ALA A 7 31.35 61.47 23.80
CA ALA A 7 30.77 61.42 22.46
C ALA A 7 30.13 60.04 22.23
N PHE A 8 28.80 59.99 22.14
CA PHE A 8 28.06 58.83 21.64
C PHE A 8 28.09 58.85 20.12
N VAL A 9 28.73 57.85 19.51
CA VAL A 9 28.64 57.59 18.08
C VAL A 9 27.37 56.78 17.83
N VAL A 10 26.37 57.43 17.22
CA VAL A 10 25.16 56.76 16.74
C VAL A 10 25.46 56.26 15.33
N PHE A 11 25.47 54.94 15.15
CA PHE A 11 25.45 54.34 13.82
C PHE A 11 24.01 54.35 13.30
N PRO A 12 23.72 54.94 12.13
CA PRO A 12 22.42 54.81 11.51
C PRO A 12 22.27 53.37 11.00
N SER A 13 21.37 52.60 11.62
CA SER A 13 20.91 51.34 11.06
C SER A 13 20.07 51.67 9.84
N CYS A 14 20.54 51.31 8.65
CA CYS A 14 19.74 51.40 7.43
C CYS A 14 18.49 50.52 7.56
N GLU A 15 17.32 51.15 7.70
CA GLU A 15 16.04 50.55 7.35
C GLU A 15 15.99 50.37 5.82
N ASN A 16 16.50 49.23 5.34
CA ASN A 16 16.03 48.67 4.08
C ASN A 16 14.96 47.63 4.40
N SER A 17 13.76 48.11 4.71
CA SER A 17 12.56 47.28 4.57
C SER A 17 12.21 47.19 3.09
N GLU A 18 12.99 46.43 2.33
CA GLU A 18 12.45 45.89 1.08
C GLU A 18 11.37 44.89 1.49
N VAL A 19 10.11 45.33 1.39
CA VAL A 19 8.97 44.43 1.39
C VAL A 19 9.16 43.57 0.15
N TYR A 20 9.78 42.40 0.33
CA TYR A 20 9.71 41.33 -0.63
C TYR A 20 8.23 41.03 -0.82
N LYS A 21 7.63 41.59 -1.87
CA LYS A 21 6.39 41.06 -2.41
C LYS A 21 6.72 39.61 -2.72
N ALA A 22 6.18 38.69 -1.91
CA ALA A 22 6.14 37.29 -2.30
C ALA A 22 5.51 37.28 -3.69
N GLU A 23 6.30 36.97 -4.70
CA GLU A 23 5.77 36.60 -6.01
C GLU A 23 4.69 35.55 -5.73
N GLU A 24 3.49 35.74 -6.31
CA GLU A 24 2.44 34.72 -6.26
C GLU A 24 3.08 33.39 -6.60
N ALA A 25 3.17 32.51 -5.60
CA ALA A 25 3.84 31.24 -5.75
C ALA A 25 3.19 30.52 -6.92
N GLN A 26 3.93 30.43 -8.03
CA GLN A 26 3.47 29.77 -9.24
C GLN A 26 3.01 28.38 -8.83
N GLN A 27 1.72 28.09 -9.00
CA GLN A 27 1.13 26.85 -8.52
C GLN A 27 1.88 25.69 -9.15
N LEU A 28 2.67 24.99 -8.33
CA LEU A 28 3.48 23.86 -8.77
C LEU A 28 2.53 22.82 -9.38
N SER A 29 2.70 22.53 -10.67
CA SER A 29 1.80 21.65 -11.42
C SER A 29 1.83 20.21 -10.93
N PHE A 30 2.93 19.77 -10.30
CA PHE A 30 3.13 18.39 -9.86
C PHE A 30 3.03 18.20 -8.34
N TYR A 31 3.34 19.22 -7.56
CA TYR A 31 3.35 19.17 -6.09
C TYR A 31 2.56 20.35 -5.53
N PRO A 32 1.22 20.32 -5.62
CA PRO A 32 0.38 21.45 -5.25
C PRO A 32 0.40 21.75 -3.74
N SER A 33 0.95 20.84 -2.92
CA SER A 33 1.04 20.96 -1.47
C SER A 33 2.31 20.28 -0.95
N SER A 34 2.92 20.85 0.08
CA SER A 34 4.01 20.25 0.87
C SER A 34 3.53 19.67 2.20
N LYS A 35 2.21 19.66 2.45
CA LYS A 35 1.65 19.11 3.69
C LYS A 35 1.84 17.59 3.73
N PRO A 36 2.18 17.00 4.88
CA PRO A 36 2.34 15.56 4.99
C PRO A 36 1.00 14.85 4.84
N CYS A 37 1.03 13.64 4.29
CA CYS A 37 -0.08 12.69 4.39
C CYS A 37 0.18 11.69 5.50
N THR A 38 -0.86 10.99 5.95
CA THR A 38 -0.73 9.88 6.92
C THR A 38 -1.44 8.64 6.42
N ARG A 39 -0.88 7.46 6.73
CA ARG A 39 -1.63 6.21 6.62
C ARG A 39 -2.66 6.14 7.75
N TRP A 40 -3.88 5.78 7.41
CA TRP A 40 -5.02 5.66 8.30
C TRP A 40 -5.52 4.22 8.28
N TRP A 41 -5.24 3.47 9.35
CA TRP A 41 -5.65 2.08 9.46
C TRP A 41 -7.11 1.98 9.84
N TRP A 42 -7.90 1.37 8.97
CA TRP A 42 -9.23 0.89 9.29
C TRP A 42 -9.12 -0.58 9.70
N PHE A 43 -9.25 -0.82 11.00
CA PHE A 43 -9.47 -2.16 11.51
C PHE A 43 -10.90 -2.59 11.17
N ALA A 44 -11.11 -3.87 10.87
CA ALA A 44 -12.45 -4.39 10.58
C ALA A 44 -13.37 -4.32 11.82
N THR A 45 -14.03 -3.18 11.96
CA THR A 45 -15.09 -2.85 12.91
C THR A 45 -16.15 -2.06 12.15
N ASP A 46 -17.29 -1.75 12.76
CA ASP A 46 -18.23 -0.81 12.16
C ASP A 46 -17.56 0.54 11.90
N ILE A 47 -17.57 0.97 10.64
CA ILE A 47 -17.09 2.28 10.22
C ILE A 47 -18.31 3.15 9.87
N ASN A 48 -18.45 4.30 10.52
CA ASN A 48 -19.59 5.19 10.31
C ASN A 48 -19.12 6.61 9.92
N GLU A 49 -20.04 7.37 9.33
CA GLU A 49 -19.74 8.71 8.80
C GLU A 49 -19.32 9.72 9.86
N GLU A 50 -19.85 9.62 11.09
CA GLU A 50 -19.57 10.59 12.15
C GLU A 50 -18.10 10.49 12.59
N ASP A 51 -17.60 9.26 12.78
CA ASP A 51 -16.20 9.00 13.11
C ASP A 51 -15.26 9.44 11.97
N ILE A 52 -15.65 9.20 10.72
CA ILE A 52 -14.89 9.63 9.55
C ILE A 52 -14.78 11.16 9.50
N LYS A 53 -15.90 11.86 9.64
CA LYS A 53 -15.93 13.34 9.63
C LYS A 53 -15.02 13.89 10.72
N HIS A 54 -15.18 13.41 11.95
CA HIS A 54 -14.38 13.84 13.09
C HIS A 54 -12.87 13.62 12.88
N GLN A 55 -12.47 12.44 12.38
CA GLN A 55 -11.04 12.13 12.17
C GLN A 55 -10.41 12.91 11.01
N LEU A 56 -11.17 13.14 9.92
CA LEU A 56 -10.70 13.92 8.78
C LEU A 56 -10.63 15.42 9.10
N ASP A 57 -11.62 15.96 9.83
CA ASP A 57 -11.57 17.32 10.35
C ASP A 57 -10.36 17.50 11.26
N TRP A 58 -10.12 16.56 12.20
CA TRP A 58 -8.94 16.57 13.04
C TRP A 58 -7.65 16.60 12.20
N ALA A 59 -7.52 15.75 11.18
CA ALA A 59 -6.35 15.73 10.31
C ALA A 59 -6.16 17.08 9.58
N LYS A 60 -7.26 17.68 9.09
CA LYS A 60 -7.24 18.97 8.42
C LYS A 60 -6.80 20.10 9.37
N GLU A 61 -7.35 20.14 10.58
CA GLU A 61 -7.02 21.10 11.62
C GLU A 61 -5.54 20.99 12.06
N HIS A 62 -4.99 19.78 12.02
CA HIS A 62 -3.58 19.50 12.32
C HIS A 62 -2.65 19.58 11.10
N ASN A 63 -3.13 20.25 10.03
CA ASN A 63 -2.34 20.61 8.86
C ASN A 63 -1.81 19.43 8.03
N PHE A 64 -2.48 18.27 8.09
CA PHE A 64 -2.26 17.21 7.12
C PHE A 64 -2.81 17.62 5.73
N GLY A 65 -2.16 17.09 4.69
CA GLY A 65 -2.55 17.26 3.29
C GLY A 65 -3.52 16.17 2.80
N GLY A 66 -3.52 15.02 3.48
CA GLY A 66 -4.39 13.91 3.14
C GLY A 66 -4.13 12.66 3.95
N VAL A 67 -4.88 11.62 3.60
CA VAL A 67 -4.84 10.30 4.23
C VAL A 67 -4.73 9.20 3.17
N GLU A 68 -4.15 8.07 3.54
CA GLU A 68 -4.23 6.81 2.79
C GLU A 68 -4.97 5.79 3.65
N VAL A 69 -6.15 5.34 3.22
CA VAL A 69 -6.92 4.32 3.94
C VAL A 69 -6.31 2.95 3.69
N ALA A 70 -5.92 2.28 4.78
CA ALA A 70 -5.43 0.90 4.75
C ALA A 70 -6.37 0.00 5.55
N TRP A 71 -7.03 -0.92 4.86
CA TRP A 71 -8.00 -1.85 5.45
C TRP A 71 -7.31 -3.10 5.96
N VAL A 72 -7.43 -3.35 7.26
CA VAL A 72 -6.73 -4.44 7.95
C VAL A 72 -7.69 -5.30 8.76
N TYR A 73 -7.15 -6.29 9.45
CA TYR A 73 -7.84 -7.22 10.33
C TYR A 73 -8.64 -6.57 11.47
N PRO A 74 -9.59 -7.29 12.09
CA PRO A 74 -10.20 -6.86 13.33
C PRO A 74 -9.22 -7.02 14.50
N LEU A 75 -9.18 -6.05 15.44
CA LEU A 75 -8.17 -5.98 16.51
C LEU A 75 -8.05 -7.26 17.37
N TYR A 76 -9.16 -7.96 17.60
CA TYR A 76 -9.20 -9.18 18.40
C TYR A 76 -8.46 -10.37 17.76
N ARG A 77 -8.09 -10.29 16.47
CA ARG A 77 -7.20 -11.26 15.82
C ARG A 77 -5.90 -11.45 16.61
N TYR A 78 -5.30 -10.37 17.11
CA TYR A 78 -4.02 -10.38 17.82
C TYR A 78 -4.18 -10.32 19.34
N GLN A 79 -5.29 -10.84 19.89
CA GLN A 79 -5.60 -10.79 21.32
C GLN A 79 -4.43 -11.20 22.23
N ARG A 80 -3.75 -12.30 21.92
CA ARG A 80 -2.62 -12.81 22.71
C ARG A 80 -1.45 -11.83 22.73
N MET A 81 -1.14 -11.22 21.59
CA MET A 81 -0.06 -10.23 21.48
C MET A 81 -0.40 -8.98 22.28
N TYR A 82 -1.63 -8.49 22.17
CA TYR A 82 -2.09 -7.30 22.88
C TYR A 82 -2.14 -7.50 24.40
N ALA A 83 -2.63 -8.66 24.85
CA ALA A 83 -2.66 -8.99 26.28
C ALA A 83 -1.25 -9.09 26.85
N ARG A 84 -0.32 -9.76 26.14
CA ARG A 84 1.06 -9.94 26.59
C ARG A 84 1.86 -8.63 26.61
N SER A 85 1.73 -7.81 25.58
CA SER A 85 2.63 -6.67 25.37
C SER A 85 2.09 -5.37 25.96
N TYR A 86 0.76 -5.25 26.09
CA TYR A 86 0.10 -4.01 26.49
C TYR A 86 -0.96 -4.20 27.60
N GLY A 87 -1.20 -5.43 28.07
CA GLY A 87 -2.26 -5.71 29.05
C GLY A 87 -3.67 -5.41 28.52
N ARG A 88 -3.85 -5.32 27.20
CA ARG A 88 -5.13 -4.97 26.56
C ARG A 88 -5.83 -6.20 26.01
N ASN A 89 -7.15 -6.20 26.14
CA ASN A 89 -8.04 -7.22 25.58
C ASN A 89 -9.08 -6.53 24.71
N TYR A 90 -9.24 -7.00 23.47
CA TYR A 90 -10.30 -6.57 22.57
C TYR A 90 -11.41 -7.62 22.56
N GLN A 91 -12.66 -7.19 22.65
CA GLN A 91 -13.80 -8.09 22.50
C GLN A 91 -13.91 -8.52 21.03
N LYS A 92 -14.49 -9.70 20.80
CA LYS A 92 -14.80 -10.14 19.43
C LYS A 92 -15.85 -9.20 18.86
N ASP A 93 -15.45 -8.43 17.87
CA ASP A 93 -16.31 -7.53 17.11
C ASP A 93 -16.59 -8.16 15.73
N THR A 94 -17.87 -8.22 15.35
CA THR A 94 -18.32 -8.74 14.05
C THR A 94 -19.23 -7.73 13.34
N SER A 95 -19.14 -6.46 13.72
CA SER A 95 -19.96 -5.36 13.20
C SER A 95 -19.44 -4.77 11.89
N ALA A 96 -18.21 -5.12 11.49
CA ALA A 96 -17.58 -4.61 10.28
C ALA A 96 -18.45 -4.84 9.04
N GLN A 97 -18.57 -3.82 8.20
CA GLN A 97 -19.09 -3.95 6.85
C GLN A 97 -18.33 -5.07 6.13
N GLU A 98 -19.03 -5.95 5.40
CA GLU A 98 -18.39 -7.07 4.72
C GLU A 98 -17.42 -6.56 3.63
N TRP A 99 -16.27 -7.24 3.48
CA TRP A 99 -15.24 -6.83 2.53
C TRP A 99 -15.81 -6.75 1.11
N LEU A 100 -15.72 -5.56 0.49
CA LEU A 100 -16.25 -5.25 -0.85
C LEU A 100 -17.78 -5.33 -0.99
N SER A 101 -18.52 -5.30 0.13
CA SER A 101 -19.99 -5.21 0.08
C SER A 101 -20.45 -3.81 -0.37
N PRO A 102 -21.75 -3.66 -0.73
CA PRO A 102 -22.33 -2.34 -0.98
C PRO A 102 -22.13 -1.37 0.19
N GLU A 103 -22.36 -1.81 1.42
CA GLU A 103 -22.22 -0.98 2.62
C GLU A 103 -20.76 -0.54 2.85
N TRP A 104 -19.81 -1.44 2.61
CA TRP A 104 -18.38 -1.08 2.63
C TRP A 104 -18.04 -0.06 1.54
N SER A 105 -18.56 -0.26 0.33
CA SER A 105 -18.31 0.61 -0.82
C SER A 105 -18.90 2.01 -0.60
N GLU A 106 -20.10 2.09 -0.01
CA GLU A 106 -20.78 3.34 0.36
C GLU A 106 -19.96 4.14 1.36
N ILE A 107 -19.45 3.52 2.42
CA ILE A 107 -18.68 4.24 3.44
C ILE A 107 -17.31 4.72 2.91
N VAL A 108 -16.69 3.96 2.00
CA VAL A 108 -15.45 4.39 1.30
C VAL A 108 -15.74 5.57 0.36
N ALA A 109 -16.83 5.50 -0.42
CA ALA A 109 -17.23 6.58 -1.30
C ALA A 109 -17.56 7.87 -0.52
N PHE A 110 -18.26 7.74 0.61
CA PHE A 110 -18.51 8.85 1.53
C PHE A 110 -17.20 9.46 2.04
N THR A 111 -16.26 8.63 2.50
CA THR A 111 -14.94 9.07 3.00
C THR A 111 -14.19 9.89 1.97
N LYS A 112 -14.20 9.42 0.72
CA LYS A 112 -13.56 10.10 -0.40
C LYS A 112 -14.24 11.43 -0.73
N ALA A 113 -15.56 11.43 -0.87
CA ALA A 113 -16.34 12.64 -1.15
C ALA A 113 -16.15 13.69 -0.05
N TYR A 114 -16.13 13.28 1.21
CA TYR A 114 -15.92 14.19 2.33
C TYR A 114 -14.49 14.74 2.35
N SER A 115 -13.47 13.89 2.16
CA SER A 115 -12.07 14.32 2.06
C SER A 115 -11.87 15.37 0.97
N ASP A 116 -12.44 15.12 -0.22
CA ASP A 116 -12.41 16.08 -1.32
C ASP A 116 -13.11 17.40 -0.96
N SER A 117 -14.26 17.33 -0.26
CA SER A 117 -15.03 18.52 0.13
C SER A 117 -14.27 19.45 1.08
N ILE A 118 -13.40 18.90 1.93
CA ILE A 118 -12.56 19.68 2.86
C ILE A 118 -11.14 19.90 2.34
N GLY A 119 -10.84 19.49 1.11
CA GLY A 119 -9.55 19.66 0.46
C GLY A 119 -8.42 18.85 1.11
N LEU A 120 -8.70 17.60 1.48
CA LEU A 120 -7.71 16.56 1.80
C LEU A 120 -7.62 15.59 0.63
N SER A 121 -6.41 15.16 0.28
CA SER A 121 -6.26 13.98 -0.58
C SER A 121 -6.67 12.72 0.19
N CYS A 122 -7.23 11.73 -0.52
CA CYS A 122 -7.63 10.46 0.04
C CYS A 122 -7.25 9.36 -0.93
N ASP A 123 -6.27 8.56 -0.53
CA ASP A 123 -5.70 7.43 -1.26
C ASP A 123 -6.09 6.12 -0.58
N PHE A 124 -5.84 4.99 -1.24
CA PHE A 124 -6.30 3.68 -0.77
C PHE A 124 -5.23 2.60 -0.94
N THR A 125 -5.14 1.65 -0.01
CA THR A 125 -4.48 0.39 -0.32
C THR A 125 -5.31 -0.41 -1.32
N PHE A 126 -4.67 -1.02 -2.31
CA PHE A 126 -5.34 -1.85 -3.30
C PHE A 126 -5.40 -3.29 -2.81
N GLY A 127 -6.51 -3.63 -2.15
CA GLY A 127 -6.70 -4.88 -1.42
C GLY A 127 -6.56 -4.70 0.08
N SER A 128 -7.02 -5.71 0.84
CA SER A 128 -6.90 -5.71 2.29
C SER A 128 -5.50 -6.12 2.73
N ALA A 129 -4.89 -5.30 3.58
CA ALA A 129 -3.55 -5.50 4.10
C ALA A 129 -2.53 -5.82 2.99
N TRP A 130 -1.63 -6.77 3.23
CA TRP A 130 -0.62 -7.22 2.29
C TRP A 130 -0.22 -8.67 2.60
N PRO A 131 0.25 -9.46 1.64
CA PRO A 131 0.44 -9.12 0.24
C PRO A 131 -0.87 -9.17 -0.56
N VAL A 132 -0.80 -8.90 -1.87
CA VAL A 132 -1.97 -8.91 -2.76
C VAL A 132 -2.63 -10.29 -2.76
N ALA A 133 -3.87 -10.32 -2.29
CA ALA A 133 -4.65 -11.53 -2.09
C ALA A 133 -6.14 -11.24 -2.30
N GLY A 134 -6.90 -12.28 -2.64
CA GLY A 134 -8.35 -12.19 -2.80
C GLY A 134 -9.06 -13.46 -2.35
N SER A 135 -10.33 -13.31 -1.94
CA SER A 135 -11.19 -14.44 -1.55
C SER A 135 -11.66 -15.26 -2.76
N ASN A 136 -11.64 -14.66 -3.95
CA ASN A 136 -12.10 -15.25 -5.21
C ASN A 136 -11.00 -15.93 -6.04
N ILE A 137 -9.77 -16.01 -5.51
CA ILE A 137 -8.62 -16.54 -6.25
C ILE A 137 -8.61 -18.07 -6.15
N THR A 138 -8.72 -18.73 -7.30
CA THR A 138 -8.68 -20.19 -7.41
C THR A 138 -7.25 -20.70 -7.40
N GLU A 139 -7.07 -21.98 -7.06
CA GLU A 139 -5.76 -22.66 -6.96
C GLU A 139 -4.81 -22.39 -8.14
N GLU A 140 -5.35 -22.37 -9.36
CA GLU A 140 -4.59 -22.10 -10.59
C GLU A 140 -3.83 -20.78 -10.52
N HIS A 141 -4.48 -19.74 -10.01
CA HIS A 141 -4.00 -18.36 -9.99
C HIS A 141 -3.35 -17.95 -8.66
N THR A 142 -3.08 -18.90 -7.75
CA THR A 142 -2.35 -18.63 -6.51
C THR A 142 -0.84 -18.69 -6.69
N SER A 143 -0.08 -17.98 -5.84
CA SER A 143 1.38 -18.02 -5.82
C SER A 143 1.91 -19.45 -5.76
N LYS A 144 2.94 -19.78 -6.54
CA LYS A 144 3.52 -21.13 -6.59
C LYS A 144 5.01 -21.12 -6.26
N ILE A 145 5.47 -22.22 -5.66
CA ILE A 145 6.88 -22.47 -5.35
C ILE A 145 7.36 -23.66 -6.16
N TYR A 146 8.58 -23.57 -6.68
CA TYR A 146 9.21 -24.66 -7.42
C TYR A 146 9.28 -25.92 -6.55
N GLY A 147 8.90 -27.07 -7.12
CA GLY A 147 8.95 -28.36 -6.45
C GLY A 147 7.86 -28.61 -5.39
N ASP A 148 6.97 -27.64 -5.13
CA ASP A 148 5.87 -27.80 -4.17
C ASP A 148 4.51 -27.46 -4.83
N SER A 149 3.87 -28.48 -5.41
CA SER A 149 2.54 -28.36 -6.02
C SER A 149 1.43 -28.10 -5.00
N MET A 150 1.67 -28.41 -3.72
CA MET A 150 0.71 -28.24 -2.63
C MET A 150 0.88 -26.91 -1.92
N PHE A 151 1.88 -26.11 -2.29
CA PHE A 151 2.14 -24.81 -1.69
C PHE A 151 0.91 -23.89 -1.82
N ARG A 152 0.51 -23.29 -0.71
CA ARG A 152 -0.56 -22.29 -0.63
C ARG A 152 -0.11 -21.18 0.31
N GLN A 153 0.02 -19.97 -0.20
CA GLN A 153 0.22 -18.78 0.64
C GLN A 153 -1.13 -18.11 0.89
N THR A 154 -1.49 -17.97 2.16
CA THR A 154 -2.70 -17.28 2.59
C THR A 154 -2.36 -15.94 3.25
N LEU A 155 -3.16 -14.93 2.96
CA LEU A 155 -3.24 -13.71 3.75
C LEU A 155 -4.14 -13.99 4.96
N THR A 156 -3.53 -13.99 6.13
CA THR A 156 -4.21 -14.36 7.38
C THR A 156 -4.61 -13.16 8.21
N PHE A 157 -4.38 -11.93 7.77
CA PHE A 157 -4.67 -10.69 8.50
C PHE A 157 -5.43 -9.67 7.63
N ALA A 158 -6.26 -10.18 6.72
CA ALA A 158 -7.21 -9.41 5.94
C ALA A 158 -8.38 -8.91 6.79
N TRP A 159 -9.12 -7.96 6.24
CA TRP A 159 -10.38 -7.42 6.74
C TRP A 159 -11.39 -8.51 7.09
N CYS A 160 -11.50 -9.52 6.23
CA CYS A 160 -12.44 -10.64 6.39
C CYS A 160 -12.01 -11.69 7.43
N TRP A 161 -10.94 -11.48 8.19
CA TRP A 161 -10.54 -12.44 9.23
C TRP A 161 -11.72 -12.69 10.20
N PRO A 162 -12.05 -13.96 10.56
CA PRO A 162 -11.21 -15.15 10.57
C PRO A 162 -11.03 -15.88 9.24
N ASP A 163 -11.71 -15.47 8.17
CA ASP A 163 -11.47 -16.03 6.85
C ASP A 163 -10.11 -15.58 6.31
N THR A 164 -9.56 -16.36 5.38
CA THR A 164 -8.26 -16.10 4.76
C THR A 164 -8.41 -15.86 3.27
N GLN A 165 -7.57 -14.98 2.73
CA GLN A 165 -7.50 -14.76 1.28
C GLN A 165 -6.30 -15.48 0.69
N MET A 166 -6.37 -15.83 -0.59
CA MET A 166 -5.27 -16.50 -1.29
C MET A 166 -4.38 -15.47 -1.97
N VAL A 167 -3.07 -15.56 -1.75
CA VAL A 167 -2.09 -14.68 -2.40
C VAL A 167 -1.98 -15.04 -3.88
N ILE A 168 -2.08 -14.03 -4.74
CA ILE A 168 -2.09 -14.23 -6.19
C ILE A 168 -0.74 -14.69 -6.73
N ASN A 169 -0.76 -15.35 -7.88
CA ASN A 169 0.43 -15.55 -8.69
C ASN A 169 0.84 -14.22 -9.35
N HIS A 170 1.86 -13.56 -8.81
CA HIS A 170 2.34 -12.27 -9.34
C HIS A 170 3.02 -12.38 -10.72
N LEU A 171 3.21 -13.61 -11.23
CA LEU A 171 3.78 -13.90 -12.54
C LEU A 171 2.68 -14.08 -13.61
N ASP A 172 1.40 -13.95 -13.23
CA ASP A 172 0.26 -14.20 -14.12
C ASP A 172 -0.71 -13.01 -14.11
N SER A 173 -0.85 -12.37 -15.28
CA SER A 173 -1.76 -11.23 -15.45
C SER A 173 -3.23 -11.58 -15.25
N ASN A 174 -3.62 -12.84 -15.47
CA ASN A 174 -4.98 -13.28 -15.17
C ASN A 174 -5.23 -13.32 -13.66
N ALA A 175 -4.24 -13.74 -12.87
CA ALA A 175 -4.33 -13.71 -11.42
C ALA A 175 -4.47 -12.28 -10.90
N PHE A 176 -3.71 -11.33 -11.46
CA PHE A 176 -3.88 -9.91 -11.14
C PHE A 176 -5.30 -9.43 -11.48
N ARG A 177 -5.79 -9.70 -12.70
CA ARG A 177 -7.13 -9.29 -13.14
C ARG A 177 -8.23 -9.84 -12.21
N LEU A 178 -8.16 -11.13 -11.85
CA LEU A 178 -9.12 -11.75 -10.95
C LEU A 178 -9.13 -11.07 -9.58
N PHE A 179 -7.97 -10.65 -9.08
CA PHE A 179 -7.88 -9.87 -7.85
C PHE A 179 -8.41 -8.45 -8.01
N SER A 180 -8.00 -7.75 -9.07
CA SER A 180 -8.21 -6.31 -9.21
C SER A 180 -9.66 -5.95 -9.56
N GLU A 181 -10.35 -6.80 -10.32
CA GLU A 181 -11.71 -6.55 -10.81
C GLU A 181 -12.74 -6.32 -9.69
N PRO A 182 -12.90 -7.21 -8.69
CA PRO A 182 -13.85 -6.97 -7.59
C PRO A 182 -13.46 -5.77 -6.72
N VAL A 183 -12.17 -5.55 -6.46
CA VAL A 183 -11.69 -4.40 -5.67
C VAL A 183 -11.95 -3.09 -6.41
N GLY A 184 -11.64 -3.04 -7.70
CA GLY A 184 -11.89 -1.88 -8.56
C GLY A 184 -13.36 -1.54 -8.69
N ASN A 185 -14.23 -2.56 -8.81
CA ASN A 185 -15.68 -2.37 -8.85
C ASN A 185 -16.22 -1.77 -7.53
N ALA A 186 -15.77 -2.27 -6.39
CA ALA A 186 -16.16 -1.73 -5.07
C ALA A 186 -15.66 -0.30 -4.84
N LEU A 187 -14.48 0.06 -5.37
CA LEU A 187 -13.91 1.40 -5.27
C LEU A 187 -14.44 2.38 -6.32
N GLN A 188 -15.24 1.94 -7.29
CA GLN A 188 -15.62 2.74 -8.47
C GLN A 188 -16.22 4.10 -8.11
N GLU A 189 -17.13 4.14 -7.14
CA GLU A 189 -17.78 5.38 -6.72
C GLU A 189 -16.80 6.33 -6.02
N ALA A 190 -15.94 5.81 -5.14
CA ALA A 190 -14.91 6.61 -4.49
C ALA A 190 -13.95 7.25 -5.52
N LEU A 191 -13.53 6.47 -6.52
CA LEU A 191 -12.56 6.93 -7.52
C LEU A 191 -13.09 7.98 -8.51
N LYS A 192 -14.37 8.37 -8.44
CA LYS A 192 -14.94 9.48 -9.24
C LYS A 192 -14.47 10.87 -8.77
N GLY A 193 -13.98 10.97 -7.53
CA GLY A 193 -13.52 12.22 -6.92
C GLY A 193 -12.18 12.72 -7.50
N SER A 194 -11.44 13.48 -6.70
CA SER A 194 -10.07 13.86 -7.06
C SER A 194 -9.20 12.61 -7.23
N LYS A 195 -8.20 12.68 -8.12
CA LYS A 195 -7.36 11.51 -8.45
C LYS A 195 -6.70 10.93 -7.20
N SER A 196 -6.97 9.65 -6.94
CA SER A 196 -6.35 8.88 -5.85
C SER A 196 -5.18 8.03 -6.35
N ALA A 197 -4.22 7.78 -5.48
CA ALA A 197 -3.26 6.70 -5.62
C ALA A 197 -3.84 5.40 -5.05
N LEU A 198 -3.42 4.29 -5.66
CA LEU A 198 -3.67 2.93 -5.17
C LEU A 198 -2.33 2.32 -4.77
N PHE A 199 -2.25 1.80 -3.55
CA PHE A 199 -1.00 1.40 -2.94
C PHE A 199 -0.97 -0.09 -2.55
N THR A 200 0.17 -0.74 -2.74
CA THR A 200 0.43 -2.09 -2.23
C THR A 200 1.63 -2.04 -1.29
N ASP A 201 1.40 -2.31 0.00
CA ASP A 201 2.40 -2.05 1.06
C ASP A 201 3.63 -2.93 0.99
N SER A 202 3.42 -4.22 0.78
CA SER A 202 4.52 -5.16 0.65
C SER A 202 4.14 -6.35 -0.20
N TRP A 203 5.13 -6.87 -0.92
CA TRP A 203 4.97 -8.04 -1.74
C TRP A 203 4.88 -9.32 -0.92
N GLU A 204 5.61 -9.42 0.20
CA GLU A 204 5.73 -10.59 1.13
C GLU A 204 5.54 -12.00 0.53
N ILE A 205 5.81 -12.19 -0.76
CA ILE A 205 5.74 -13.47 -1.45
C ILE A 205 6.87 -14.35 -0.91
N LYS A 206 6.67 -15.66 -0.88
CA LYS A 206 7.66 -16.60 -0.35
C LYS A 206 8.84 -16.83 -1.32
N LEU A 207 9.53 -15.78 -1.74
CA LEU A 207 10.84 -15.84 -2.39
C LEU A 207 11.94 -15.69 -1.33
N ASN A 208 12.74 -16.72 -1.09
CA ASN A 208 13.84 -16.70 -0.12
C ASN A 208 14.89 -17.79 -0.44
N ALA A 209 15.80 -18.07 0.49
CA ALA A 209 16.85 -19.07 0.30
C ALA A 209 16.29 -20.48 0.00
N THR A 210 15.21 -20.87 0.66
CA THR A 210 14.56 -22.17 0.50
C THR A 210 13.56 -22.17 -0.66
N ASN A 211 12.75 -21.12 -0.76
CA ASN A 211 11.61 -21.09 -1.67
C ASN A 211 11.92 -20.23 -2.90
N LYS A 212 11.74 -20.80 -4.09
CA LYS A 212 11.86 -20.10 -5.36
C LYS A 212 10.50 -20.00 -6.02
N ILE A 213 10.09 -18.78 -6.36
CA ILE A 213 8.79 -18.52 -6.99
C ILE A 213 8.77 -19.16 -8.39
N TRP A 214 7.61 -19.69 -8.77
CA TRP A 214 7.48 -20.49 -9.98
C TRP A 214 6.13 -20.28 -10.66
N THR A 215 6.03 -20.69 -11.92
CA THR A 215 4.76 -20.84 -12.65
C THR A 215 4.91 -21.92 -13.73
N PRO A 216 3.84 -22.61 -14.17
CA PRO A 216 3.94 -23.62 -15.22
C PRO A 216 4.58 -23.07 -16.50
N GLY A 217 5.54 -23.81 -17.06
CA GLY A 217 6.28 -23.43 -18.27
C GLY A 217 7.48 -22.51 -18.04
N PHE A 218 7.77 -22.10 -16.80
CA PHE A 218 8.91 -21.24 -16.49
C PHE A 218 10.25 -21.85 -16.94
N ASP A 219 10.44 -23.16 -16.73
CA ASP A 219 11.60 -23.95 -17.19
C ASP A 219 11.75 -23.93 -18.72
N THR A 220 10.65 -24.11 -19.44
CA THR A 220 10.66 -24.12 -20.91
C THR A 220 11.03 -22.74 -21.45
N VAL A 221 10.48 -21.67 -20.87
CA VAL A 221 10.84 -20.29 -21.26
C VAL A 221 12.28 -19.98 -20.88
N PHE A 222 12.73 -20.42 -19.70
CA PHE A 222 14.11 -20.27 -19.26
C PHE A 222 15.09 -20.93 -20.24
N LEU A 223 14.86 -22.20 -20.59
CA LEU A 223 15.69 -22.96 -21.52
C LEU A 223 15.80 -22.25 -22.87
N ASN A 224 14.67 -21.80 -23.42
CA ASN A 224 14.66 -21.11 -24.71
C ASN A 224 15.39 -19.76 -24.66
N LYS A 225 15.38 -19.07 -23.52
CA LYS A 225 15.96 -17.74 -23.35
C LYS A 225 17.46 -17.78 -23.08
N PHE A 226 17.91 -18.66 -22.18
CA PHE A 226 19.30 -18.71 -21.72
C PHE A 226 20.10 -19.87 -22.31
N GLY A 227 19.45 -20.80 -23.02
CA GLY A 227 20.11 -21.87 -23.77
C GLY A 227 20.53 -23.08 -22.96
N TYR A 228 20.10 -23.20 -21.70
CA TYR A 228 20.36 -24.35 -20.85
C TYR A 228 19.21 -24.63 -19.86
N ASP A 229 19.14 -25.86 -19.36
CA ASP A 229 18.10 -26.29 -18.43
C ASP A 229 18.37 -25.80 -17.01
N ILE A 230 17.41 -25.10 -16.40
CA ILE A 230 17.50 -24.60 -15.03
C ILE A 230 17.28 -25.70 -13.99
N ILE A 231 16.58 -26.78 -14.32
CA ILE A 231 16.11 -27.79 -13.37
C ILE A 231 17.23 -28.38 -12.50
N PRO A 232 18.39 -28.81 -13.07
CA PRO A 232 19.49 -29.35 -12.25
C PRO A 232 20.01 -28.37 -11.20
N TYR A 233 19.98 -27.06 -11.51
CA TYR A 233 20.44 -26.01 -10.59
C TYR A 233 19.41 -25.71 -9.51
N MET A 234 18.11 -25.80 -9.84
CA MET A 234 17.04 -25.68 -8.86
C MET A 234 17.11 -26.81 -7.82
N GLU A 235 17.32 -28.05 -8.28
CA GLU A 235 17.45 -29.24 -7.42
C GLU A 235 18.71 -29.20 -6.54
N ALA A 236 19.83 -28.70 -7.09
CA ALA A 236 21.10 -28.54 -6.36
C ALA A 236 21.13 -27.32 -5.41
N GLY A 237 20.10 -26.48 -5.43
CA GLY A 237 20.04 -25.22 -4.68
C GLY A 237 20.59 -24.04 -5.50
N LEU A 238 19.68 -23.34 -6.18
CA LEU A 238 19.98 -22.26 -7.12
C LEU A 238 20.93 -21.18 -6.58
N ASP A 239 20.87 -20.87 -5.28
CA ASP A 239 21.69 -19.81 -4.68
C ASP A 239 23.19 -20.14 -4.65
N SER A 240 23.56 -21.40 -4.91
CA SER A 240 24.96 -21.84 -5.08
C SER A 240 25.54 -21.52 -6.47
N PHE A 241 24.71 -21.04 -7.40
CA PHE A 241 25.07 -20.78 -8.79
C PHE A 241 24.72 -19.33 -9.16
N PRO A 242 25.57 -18.34 -8.81
CA PRO A 242 25.24 -16.92 -8.95
C PRO A 242 24.81 -16.51 -10.37
N ASP A 243 25.47 -17.04 -11.41
CA ASP A 243 25.16 -16.72 -12.80
C ASP A 243 23.79 -17.30 -13.19
N VAL A 244 23.49 -18.54 -12.79
CA VAL A 244 22.19 -19.16 -13.07
C VAL A 244 21.06 -18.50 -12.28
N ARG A 245 21.34 -18.11 -11.03
CA ARG A 245 20.41 -17.33 -10.21
C ARG A 245 20.13 -15.97 -10.84
N TYR A 246 21.13 -15.32 -11.42
CA TYR A 246 20.97 -14.05 -12.12
C TYR A 246 20.00 -14.21 -13.29
N ASP A 247 20.20 -15.21 -14.14
CA ASP A 247 19.30 -15.50 -15.26
C ASP A 247 17.88 -15.84 -14.78
N TYR A 248 17.74 -16.57 -13.67
CA TYR A 248 16.43 -16.85 -13.05
C TYR A 248 15.73 -15.57 -12.63
N MET A 249 16.46 -14.65 -11.98
CA MET A 249 15.92 -13.37 -11.54
C MET A 249 15.56 -12.46 -12.71
N LEU A 250 16.29 -12.50 -13.83
CA LEU A 250 15.94 -11.77 -15.04
C LEU A 250 14.61 -12.25 -15.63
N LEU A 251 14.41 -13.56 -15.73
CA LEU A 251 13.13 -14.07 -16.22
C LEU A 251 12.00 -13.78 -15.22
N LEU A 252 12.26 -13.91 -13.92
CA LEU A 252 11.29 -13.57 -12.88
C LEU A 252 10.86 -12.09 -12.97
N ASP A 253 11.80 -11.16 -13.20
CA ASP A 253 11.53 -9.73 -13.40
C ASP A 253 10.59 -9.48 -14.59
N GLU A 254 10.79 -10.17 -15.71
CA GLU A 254 9.91 -10.07 -16.88
C GLU A 254 8.49 -10.54 -16.55
N TYR A 255 8.36 -11.71 -15.94
CA TYR A 255 7.05 -12.25 -15.52
C TYR A 255 6.34 -11.34 -14.51
N VAL A 256 7.08 -10.78 -13.55
CA VAL A 256 6.54 -9.86 -12.56
C VAL A 256 6.11 -8.54 -13.21
N THR A 257 6.93 -8.02 -14.12
CA THR A 257 6.64 -6.78 -14.85
C THR A 257 5.39 -6.94 -15.71
N ASP A 258 5.26 -8.04 -16.45
CA ASP A 258 4.13 -8.29 -17.35
C ASP A 258 2.89 -8.81 -16.63
N GLY A 259 3.08 -9.64 -15.61
CA GLY A 259 2.02 -10.29 -14.84
C GLY A 259 1.40 -9.42 -13.75
N PHE A 260 2.17 -8.50 -13.17
CA PHE A 260 1.71 -7.68 -12.05
C PHE A 260 1.82 -6.18 -12.33
N TYR A 261 3.02 -5.64 -12.59
CA TYR A 261 3.21 -4.18 -12.60
C TYR A 261 2.55 -3.47 -13.80
N LYS A 262 2.70 -3.99 -15.03
CA LYS A 262 2.04 -3.41 -16.21
C LYS A 262 0.51 -3.46 -16.11
N PRO A 263 -0.11 -4.57 -15.66
CA PRO A 263 -1.54 -4.58 -15.34
C PRO A 263 -1.94 -3.59 -14.25
N TYR A 264 -1.13 -3.42 -13.20
CA TYR A 264 -1.43 -2.55 -12.06
C TYR A 264 -1.57 -1.07 -12.43
N VAL A 265 -0.74 -0.58 -13.35
CA VAL A 265 -0.68 0.85 -13.70
C VAL A 265 -1.62 1.27 -14.84
N ARG A 266 -2.45 0.34 -15.35
CA ARG A 266 -3.43 0.60 -16.41
C ARG A 266 -4.77 1.00 -15.82
#